data_AF-A0A518VCE4-F1
#
_entry.id   AF-A0A518VCE4-F1
#
_cell.length_a   1.000
_cell.length_b   1.000
_cell.length_c   1.000
_cell.angle_alpha   90.00
_cell.angle_beta   90.00
_cell.angle_gamma   90.00
#
_symmetry.space_group_name_H-M   'P 1'
#
loop_
_entity.id
_entity.type
_entity.pdbx_description
1 polymer ?
#
loop_
_entity_poly.entity_id
_entity_poly.type
_entity_poly.pdbx_seq_one_letter_code
_entity_poly.pdbx_strand_id
1 'polypeptide(L)'
;MIKEEINKKLFEILGLVEKDNGFWCYVERILDNEIVAEGYEGHFSFLTGDGMLLLIEEARKENIRFEITTHVELNLVLCGIDVVEHNSFTHVASHIHLPTAVALAYLKAKGVDITPNVEGVA
;
A
#
# COMPACT_ATOMS: atom_id res chain seq x y z
N MET A 1 8.69 10.51 -10.44
CA MET A 1 7.98 9.45 -11.22
C MET A 1 6.77 8.95 -10.44
N ILE A 2 5.70 8.48 -11.10
CA ILE A 2 4.46 8.04 -10.40
C ILE A 2 4.70 6.93 -9.35
N LYS A 3 5.65 6.03 -9.61
CA LYS A 3 6.05 4.98 -8.65
C LYS A 3 6.65 5.54 -7.36
N GLU A 4 7.41 6.62 -7.44
CA GLU A 4 8.00 7.29 -6.26
C GLU A 4 6.92 8.01 -5.47
N GLU A 5 5.96 8.63 -6.16
CA GLU A 5 4.81 9.31 -5.54
C GLU A 5 3.92 8.34 -4.77
N ILE A 6 3.56 7.20 -5.38
CA ILE A 6 2.78 6.13 -4.72
C ILE A 6 3.50 5.67 -3.45
N ASN A 7 4.79 5.32 -3.55
CA ASN A 7 5.56 4.87 -2.40
C ASN A 7 5.61 5.94 -1.29
N LYS A 8 5.93 7.20 -1.62
CA LYS A 8 5.97 8.29 -0.64
C LYS A 8 4.65 8.46 0.11
N LYS A 9 3.52 8.37 -0.60
CA LYS A 9 2.20 8.45 0.02
C LYS A 9 1.89 7.27 0.94
N LEU A 10 2.30 6.06 0.55
CA LEU A 10 2.17 4.90 1.42
C LEU A 10 3.02 5.03 2.69
N PHE A 11 4.26 5.51 2.57
CA PHE A 11 5.11 5.75 3.74
C PHE A 11 4.51 6.80 4.68
N GLU A 12 4.03 7.93 4.12
CA GLU A 12 3.36 9.00 4.90
C GLU A 12 2.15 8.47 5.68
N ILE A 13 1.28 7.68 5.03
CA ILE A 13 0.09 7.10 5.65
C ILE A 13 0.43 6.10 6.75
N LEU A 14 1.48 5.30 6.53
CA LEU A 14 1.90 4.25 7.46
C LEU A 14 2.85 4.79 8.55
N GLY A 15 3.10 6.09 8.61
CA GLY A 15 3.97 6.71 9.62
C GLY A 15 5.45 6.31 9.48
N LEU A 16 5.89 5.96 8.27
CA LEU A 16 7.24 5.53 7.95
C LEU A 16 8.07 6.72 7.43
N VAL A 17 9.37 6.78 7.75
CA VAL A 17 10.22 7.94 7.40
C VAL A 17 11.25 7.56 6.34
N GLU A 18 11.40 8.44 5.35
CA GLU A 18 12.45 8.38 4.33
C GLU A 18 13.74 9.00 4.89
N LYS A 19 14.88 8.31 4.80
CA LYS A 19 16.17 8.84 5.23
C LYS A 19 17.31 8.24 4.41
N ASP A 20 18.26 9.08 4.00
CA ASP A 20 19.47 8.71 3.26
C ASP A 20 19.21 7.95 1.94
N ASN A 21 18.16 8.33 1.20
CA ASN A 21 17.70 7.68 -0.04
C ASN A 21 17.25 6.20 0.15
N GLY A 22 17.09 5.76 1.40
CA GLY A 22 16.45 4.51 1.81
C GLY A 22 15.15 4.78 2.58
N PHE A 23 14.37 3.74 2.82
CA PHE A 23 13.10 3.84 3.52
C PHE A 23 13.17 3.10 4.85
N TRP A 24 12.82 3.79 5.94
CA TRP A 24 12.95 3.31 7.30
C TRP A 24 11.57 2.98 7.86
N CYS A 25 11.41 1.75 8.37
CA CYS A 25 10.23 1.35 9.12
C CYS A 25 10.46 1.57 10.61
N TYR A 26 9.51 2.21 11.29
CA TYR A 26 9.48 2.22 12.75
C TYR A 26 8.74 0.97 13.23
N VAL A 27 9.47 -0.01 13.75
CA VAL A 27 8.85 -1.05 14.57
C VAL A 27 8.84 -0.53 16.00
N GLU A 28 7.68 -0.10 16.49
CA GLU A 28 7.53 0.27 17.90
C GLU A 28 7.66 -0.98 18.77
N ARG A 29 8.83 -1.16 19.41
CA ARG A 29 8.98 -2.11 20.52
C ARG A 29 8.81 -1.35 21.82
N ILE A 30 7.70 -1.61 22.52
CA ILE A 30 7.52 -1.17 23.90
C ILE A 30 8.27 -2.16 24.81
N LEU A 31 9.58 -1.98 24.95
CA LEU A 31 10.34 -2.51 26.08
C LEU A 31 10.80 -1.32 26.92
N ASP A 32 10.51 -1.36 28.21
CA ASP A 32 11.07 -0.46 29.22
C ASP A 32 10.88 1.06 28.98
N ASN A 33 9.73 1.49 28.43
CA ASN A 33 9.38 2.90 28.18
C ASN A 33 10.32 3.65 27.21
N GLU A 34 11.14 2.95 26.42
CA GLU A 34 11.94 3.56 25.36
C GLU A 34 11.33 3.25 23.98
N ILE A 35 11.12 4.30 23.16
CA ILE A 35 10.79 4.12 21.75
C ILE A 35 12.09 3.77 21.02
N VAL A 36 12.36 2.47 20.87
CA VAL A 36 13.48 1.98 20.08
C VAL A 36 13.05 1.88 18.62
N ALA A 37 13.51 2.82 17.80
CA ALA A 37 13.37 2.75 16.35
C ALA A 37 14.43 1.80 15.77
N GLU A 38 14.11 0.50 15.63
CA GLU A 38 14.95 -0.43 14.87
C GLU A 38 14.72 -0.18 13.36
N GLY A 39 15.61 0.62 12.77
CA GLY A 39 15.63 0.84 11.33
C GLY A 39 16.25 -0.35 10.59
N TYR A 40 15.54 -0.90 9.60
CA TYR A 40 16.14 -1.79 8.61
C TYR A 40 16.77 -0.94 7.50
N GLU A 41 18.08 -1.08 7.30
CA GLU A 41 18.80 -0.43 6.20
C GLU A 41 18.50 -1.18 4.89
N GLY A 42 17.66 -0.61 4.03
CA GLY A 42 17.34 -1.18 2.73
C GLY A 42 16.44 -0.29 1.86
N HIS A 43 16.55 -0.43 0.54
CA HIS A 43 15.61 0.17 -0.40
C HIS A 43 14.29 -0.63 -0.37
N PHE A 44 13.40 -0.31 0.56
CA PHE A 44 12.08 -0.94 0.63
C PHE A 44 11.09 -0.29 -0.35
N SER A 45 10.19 -1.08 -0.94
CA SER A 45 9.15 -0.57 -1.84
C SER A 45 7.89 -1.42 -1.74
N PHE A 46 6.74 -0.77 -1.57
CA PHE A 46 5.43 -1.42 -1.59
C PHE A 46 5.02 -1.91 -2.98
N LEU A 47 5.79 -1.56 -4.01
CA LEU A 47 5.58 -1.99 -5.39
C LEU A 47 6.30 -3.30 -5.73
N THR A 48 6.76 -4.03 -4.71
CA THR A 48 7.32 -5.39 -4.80
C THR A 48 6.34 -6.41 -4.24
N GLY A 49 6.58 -7.71 -4.46
CA GLY A 49 5.73 -8.77 -3.91
C GLY A 49 5.66 -8.74 -2.38
N ASP A 50 6.83 -8.68 -1.72
CA ASP A 50 6.91 -8.63 -0.25
C ASP A 50 6.31 -7.33 0.31
N GLY A 51 6.57 -6.20 -0.36
CA GLY A 51 5.98 -4.92 0.02
C GLY A 51 4.46 -4.93 -0.09
N MET A 52 3.91 -5.53 -1.15
CA MET A 52 2.46 -5.71 -1.31
C MET A 52 1.86 -6.55 -0.18
N LEU A 53 2.51 -7.66 0.21
CA LEU A 53 2.03 -8.51 1.30
C LEU A 53 2.01 -7.76 2.63
N LEU A 54 3.04 -6.96 2.92
CA LEU A 54 3.08 -6.10 4.10
C LEU A 54 1.95 -5.07 4.08
N LEU A 55 1.69 -4.45 2.92
CA LEU A 55 0.58 -3.50 2.79
C LEU A 55 -0.79 -4.14 3.04
N ILE A 56 -0.98 -5.38 2.57
CA ILE A 56 -2.20 -6.16 2.83
C ILE A 56 -2.35 -6.45 4.33
N GLU A 57 -1.25 -6.79 5.01
CA GLU A 57 -1.26 -7.02 6.46
C GLU A 57 -1.58 -5.75 7.26
N GLU A 58 -1.02 -4.59 6.88
CA GLU A 58 -1.35 -3.31 7.51
C GLU A 58 -2.82 -2.94 7.28
N ALA A 59 -3.31 -3.07 6.05
CA ALA A 59 -4.71 -2.82 5.72
C ALA A 59 -5.68 -3.67 6.54
N ARG A 60 -5.33 -4.95 6.79
CA ARG A 60 -6.14 -5.85 7.61
C ARG A 60 -6.31 -5.35 9.05
N LYS A 61 -5.29 -4.71 9.64
CA LYS A 61 -5.39 -4.11 10.99
C LYS A 61 -6.41 -2.98 11.05
N GLU A 62 -6.66 -2.34 9.90
CA GLU A 62 -7.65 -1.28 9.72
C GLU A 62 -9.01 -1.80 9.22
N ASN A 63 -9.22 -3.13 9.22
CA ASN A 63 -10.40 -3.80 8.65
C ASN A 63 -10.62 -3.50 7.15
N ILE A 64 -9.54 -3.18 6.43
CA ILE A 64 -9.57 -3.02 4.98
C ILE A 64 -9.29 -4.37 4.34
N ARG A 65 -10.18 -4.81 3.46
CA ARG A 65 -10.09 -6.06 2.72
C ARG A 65 -9.86 -5.80 1.24
N PHE A 66 -9.01 -6.61 0.64
CA PHE A 66 -8.81 -6.66 -0.81
C PHE A 66 -9.47 -7.88 -1.42
N GLU A 67 -10.04 -7.70 -2.60
CA GLU A 67 -10.40 -8.77 -3.53
C GLU A 67 -9.69 -8.52 -4.85
N ILE A 68 -8.97 -9.54 -5.32
CA ILE A 68 -8.07 -9.45 -6.45
C ILE A 68 -8.59 -10.39 -7.53
N THR A 69 -8.80 -9.84 -8.73
CA THR A 69 -9.10 -10.63 -9.92
C THR A 69 -8.20 -10.19 -11.06
N THR A 70 -7.87 -11.11 -11.95
CA THR A 70 -7.00 -10.85 -13.10
C THR A 70 -7.80 -11.08 -14.36
N HIS A 71 -7.83 -10.09 -15.25
CA HIS A 71 -8.45 -10.18 -16.56
C HIS A 71 -7.44 -9.86 -17.65
N VAL A 72 -7.03 -10.87 -18.41
CA VAL A 72 -5.99 -10.78 -19.45
C VAL A 72 -4.68 -10.30 -18.83
N GLU A 73 -4.27 -9.05 -19.06
CA GLU A 73 -3.02 -8.44 -18.58
C GLU A 73 -3.24 -7.42 -17.47
N LEU A 74 -4.49 -7.23 -17.02
CA LEU A 74 -4.84 -6.25 -15.99
C LEU A 74 -5.24 -6.96 -14.70
N ASN A 75 -4.65 -6.49 -13.59
CA ASN A 75 -5.10 -6.85 -12.26
C ASN A 75 -6.12 -5.81 -11.81
N LEU A 76 -7.31 -6.26 -11.45
CA LEU A 76 -8.36 -5.46 -10.85
C LEU A 76 -8.39 -5.76 -9.35
N VAL A 77 -8.28 -4.71 -8.54
CA VAL A 77 -8.30 -4.80 -7.09
C VAL A 77 -9.49 -4.01 -6.57
N LEU A 78 -10.40 -4.72 -5.92
CA LEU A 78 -11.49 -4.14 -5.14
C LEU A 78 -11.04 -4.01 -3.69
N CYS A 79 -11.37 -2.89 -3.06
CA CYS A 79 -11.00 -2.60 -1.69
C CYS A 79 -12.20 -2.02 -0.93
N GLY A 80 -12.41 -2.48 0.29
CA GLY A 80 -13.55 -2.11 1.11
C GLY A 80 -13.26 -2.27 2.60
N ILE A 81 -14.07 -1.61 3.43
CA ILE A 81 -14.03 -1.77 4.89
C ILE A 81 -15.04 -2.84 5.27
N ASP A 82 -14.62 -3.79 6.11
CA ASP A 82 -15.53 -4.78 6.67
C ASP A 82 -16.32 -4.15 7.83
N VAL A 83 -17.64 -3.99 7.64
CA VAL A 83 -18.55 -3.45 8.66
C VAL A 83 -19.49 -4.55 9.10
N VAL A 84 -18.97 -5.44 9.95
CA VAL A 84 -19.64 -6.44 10.82
C VAL A 84 -20.60 -7.45 10.17
N GLU A 85 -21.34 -7.14 9.10
CA GLU A 85 -22.26 -8.06 8.40
C GLU A 85 -22.37 -7.83 6.88
N HIS A 86 -21.72 -6.80 6.32
CA HIS A 86 -21.72 -6.54 4.87
C HIS A 86 -20.33 -6.14 4.37
N ASN A 87 -19.82 -6.88 3.38
CA ASN A 87 -18.65 -6.46 2.62
C ASN A 87 -19.06 -5.33 1.67
N SER A 88 -18.73 -4.08 1.99
CA SER A 88 -18.87 -2.97 1.04
C SER A 88 -17.52 -2.69 0.39
N PHE A 89 -17.32 -3.23 -0.82
CA PHE A 89 -16.21 -2.79 -1.68
C PHE A 89 -16.56 -1.42 -2.26
N THR A 90 -15.91 -0.38 -1.74
CA THR A 90 -16.18 1.02 -2.09
C THR A 90 -15.14 1.61 -3.04
N HIS A 91 -14.01 0.93 -3.21
CA HIS A 91 -12.89 1.42 -4.00
C HIS A 91 -12.43 0.36 -4.99
N VAL A 92 -12.01 0.83 -6.17
CA VAL A 92 -11.47 0.00 -7.24
C VAL A 92 -10.23 0.67 -7.83
N ALA A 93 -9.21 -0.14 -8.08
CA ALA A 93 -8.02 0.22 -8.85
C ALA A 93 -7.64 -0.91 -9.81
N SER A 94 -6.93 -0.58 -10.88
CA SER A 94 -6.40 -1.59 -11.79
C SER A 94 -5.01 -1.21 -12.29
N HIS A 95 -4.16 -2.22 -12.52
CA HIS A 95 -2.82 -2.04 -13.06
C HIS A 95 -2.27 -3.35 -13.63
N ILE A 96 -1.33 -3.26 -14.59
CA ILE A 96 -0.63 -4.42 -15.16
C ILE A 96 0.28 -5.14 -14.14
N HIS A 97 0.69 -4.42 -13.11
CA HIS A 97 1.47 -4.94 -11.98
C HIS A 97 0.61 -4.98 -10.73
N LEU A 98 0.39 -6.18 -10.20
CA LEU A 98 -0.46 -6.40 -9.04
C LEU A 98 -0.06 -5.57 -7.81
N PRO A 99 1.23 -5.46 -7.41
CA PRO A 99 1.63 -4.61 -6.29
C PRO A 99 1.18 -3.15 -6.45
N THR A 100 1.24 -2.62 -7.66
CA THR A 100 0.78 -1.27 -7.96
C THR A 100 -0.74 -1.16 -7.88
N ALA A 101 -1.50 -2.15 -8.37
CA ALA A 101 -2.95 -2.15 -8.26
C ALA A 101 -3.41 -2.18 -6.78
N VAL A 102 -2.76 -2.98 -5.95
CA VAL A 102 -3.03 -3.05 -4.49
C VAL A 102 -2.68 -1.72 -3.81
N ALA A 103 -1.51 -1.16 -4.10
CA ALA A 103 -1.09 0.14 -3.60
C ALA A 103 -2.11 1.25 -3.90
N LEU A 104 -2.58 1.33 -5.16
CA LEU A 104 -3.57 2.31 -5.58
C LEU A 104 -4.93 2.09 -4.90
N ALA A 105 -5.37 0.84 -4.77
CA ALA A 105 -6.63 0.51 -4.10
C ALA A 105 -6.59 0.91 -2.61
N TYR A 106 -5.47 0.64 -1.93
CA TYR A 106 -5.25 1.06 -0.54
C TYR A 106 -5.27 2.59 -0.40
N LEU A 107 -4.48 3.30 -1.22
CA LEU A 107 -4.44 4.77 -1.20
C LEU A 107 -5.84 5.37 -1.38
N LYS A 108 -6.62 4.83 -2.31
CA LYS A 108 -7.99 5.26 -2.56
C LYS A 108 -8.90 5.04 -1.35
N ALA A 109 -8.76 3.91 -0.65
CA ALA A 109 -9.46 3.66 0.61
C ALA A 109 -9.05 4.59 1.75
N LYS A 110 -7.82 5.11 1.70
CA LYS A 110 -7.30 6.15 2.61
C LYS A 110 -7.66 7.57 2.17
N GLY A 111 -8.47 7.74 1.13
CA GLY A 111 -8.90 9.05 0.61
C GLY A 111 -7.85 9.75 -0.26
N VAL A 112 -6.83 9.04 -0.72
CA VAL A 112 -5.79 9.56 -1.61
C VAL A 112 -6.00 8.99 -3.02
N ASP A 113 -6.39 9.86 -3.97
CA ASP A 113 -6.59 9.45 -5.36
C ASP A 113 -5.37 9.83 -6.21
N ILE A 114 -4.60 8.81 -6.62
CA ILE A 114 -3.49 8.96 -7.57
C ILE A 114 -3.94 8.28 -8.86
N THR A 115 -4.06 9.06 -9.93
CA THR A 115 -4.33 8.51 -11.26
C THR A 115 -3.00 8.20 -11.94
N PRO A 116 -2.65 6.92 -12.20
CA PRO A 116 -1.51 6.59 -13.04
C PRO A 116 -1.71 7.22 -14.42
N ASN A 117 -0.80 8.08 -14.86
CA ASN A 117 -0.77 8.45 -16.28
C ASN A 117 -0.64 7.14 -17.07
N VAL A 118 -1.60 6.89 -17.95
CA VAL A 118 -1.60 5.72 -18.84
C VAL A 118 -0.48 5.94 -19.85
N GLU A 119 0.76 5.61 -19.48
CA GLU A 119 1.83 5.46 -20.46
C GLU A 119 1.56 4.17 -21.23
N GLY A 120 0.99 4.27 -22.43
CA GLY A 120 1.00 3.18 -23.41
C GLY A 120 -0.34 2.70 -23.96
N VAL A 121 -1.29 3.59 -24.25
CA VAL A 121 -2.28 3.30 -25.31
C VAL A 121 -2.05 4.30 -26.44
N ALA A 122 -1.22 3.91 -27.40
CA ALA A 122 -1.12 4.51 -28.73
C ALA A 122 -1.52 3.47 -29.76
#